data_AF-A0A3D0TSH8-F1
#
_entry.id   AF-A0A3D0TSH8-F1
#
_cell.length_a   1.000
_cell.length_b   1.000
_cell.length_c   1.000
_cell.angle_alpha   90.00
_cell.angle_beta   90.00
_cell.angle_gamma   90.00
#
_symmetry.space_group_name_H-M   'P 1'
#
loop_
_entity.id
_entity.type
_entity.pdbx_description
1 polymer ?
#
loop_
_entity_poly.entity_id
_entity_poly.type
_entity_poly.pdbx_seq_one_letter_code
_entity_poly.pdbx_strand_id
1 'polypeptide(L)'
;MTQEYRRVFWRIITDALLIAAVFILPWWAVLLSGAIFFFLFEYFLEMLFAALLLDLLYGVPLSRYGGFAFVVSLISVSLYIVLSALKRRMRWYALRQ
;
A
#
# COMPACT_ATOMS: atom_id res chain seq x y z
N MET A 1 11.44 -2.10 26.69
CA MET A 1 10.83 -2.60 25.45
C MET A 1 11.94 -2.72 24.41
N THR A 2 12.29 -3.94 24.00
CA THR A 2 13.35 -4.20 23.01
C THR A 2 12.97 -3.55 21.67
N GLN A 3 13.94 -3.03 20.91
CA GLN A 3 13.73 -2.26 19.68
C GLN A 3 12.87 -3.00 18.64
N GLU A 4 12.98 -4.34 18.61
CA GLU A 4 12.16 -5.24 17.78
C GLU A 4 10.65 -5.08 18.03
N TYR A 5 10.22 -5.13 19.30
CA TYR A 5 8.80 -5.00 19.66
C TYR A 5 8.22 -3.65 19.25
N ARG A 6 9.03 -2.58 19.35
CA ARG A 6 8.60 -1.25 18.93
C ARG A 6 8.35 -1.19 17.42
N ARG A 7 9.19 -1.84 16.60
CA ARG A 7 9.00 -1.89 15.14
C ARG A 7 7.74 -2.67 14.76
N VAL A 8 7.54 -3.85 15.36
CA VAL A 8 6.35 -4.68 15.10
C VAL A 8 5.07 -3.95 15.52
N PHE A 9 5.08 -3.29 16.68
CA PHE A 9 3.95 -2.50 17.16
C PHE A 9 3.54 -1.40 16.16
N TRP A 10 4.50 -0.67 15.61
CA TRP A 10 4.21 0.34 14.58
C TRP A 10 3.66 -0.25 13.28
N ARG A 11 4.12 -1.45 12.87
CA ARG A 11 3.54 -2.18 11.71
C ARG A 11 2.07 -2.49 11.95
N ILE A 12 1.74 -3.09 13.09
CA ILE A 12 0.37 -3.45 13.44
C ILE A 12 -0.55 -2.22 13.42
N ILE A 13 -0.08 -1.08 13.95
CA ILE A 13 -0.84 0.18 13.92
C ILE A 13 -1.07 0.66 12.48
N THR A 14 -0.04 0.65 11.64
CA THR A 14 -0.18 1.12 10.26
C THR A 14 -1.06 0.20 9.42
N ASP A 15 -1.01 -1.11 9.66
CA ASP A 15 -1.90 -2.08 9.03
C ASP A 15 -3.35 -1.85 9.45
N ALA A 16 -3.60 -1.68 10.75
CA ALA A 16 -4.93 -1.37 11.26
C ALA A 16 -5.48 -0.05 10.69
N LEU A 17 -4.64 0.98 10.59
CA LEU A 17 -5.01 2.26 9.98
C LEU A 17 -5.30 2.12 8.49
N LEU A 18 -4.50 1.34 7.76
CA LEU A 18 -4.71 1.12 6.32
C LEU A 18 -5.99 0.35 6.05
N ILE A 19 -6.29 -0.68 6.87
CA ILE A 19 -7.54 -1.42 6.81
C ILE A 19 -8.72 -0.49 7.12
N ALA A 20 -8.65 0.30 8.19
CA ALA A 20 -9.70 1.27 8.51
C ALA A 20 -9.91 2.29 7.38
N ALA A 21 -8.81 2.73 6.74
CA ALA A 21 -8.87 3.63 5.59
C ALA A 21 -9.62 3.01 4.41
N VAL A 22 -9.49 1.71 4.15
CA VAL A 22 -10.24 1.02 3.07
C VAL A 22 -11.75 1.19 3.21
N PHE A 23 -12.27 1.19 4.44
CA PHE A 23 -13.72 1.28 4.70
C PHE A 23 -14.26 2.72 4.76
N ILE A 24 -13.39 3.72 4.93
CA ILE A 24 -13.80 5.10 5.21
C ILE A 24 -13.40 6.04 4.07
N LEU A 25 -12.22 5.83 3.48
CA LEU A 25 -11.63 6.73 2.50
C LEU A 25 -11.89 6.24 1.07
N PRO A 26 -11.93 7.17 0.09
CA PRO A 26 -11.98 6.80 -1.32
C PRO A 26 -10.68 6.11 -1.76
N TRP A 27 -10.78 5.26 -2.79
CA TRP A 27 -9.69 4.42 -3.29
C TRP A 27 -8.36 5.16 -3.54
N TRP A 28 -8.41 6.40 -4.06
CA TRP A 28 -7.20 7.19 -4.32
C TRP A 28 -6.50 7.62 -3.02
N ALA A 29 -7.25 7.93 -1.96
CA ALA A 29 -6.71 8.33 -0.67
C ALA A 29 -6.07 7.14 0.05
N VAL A 30 -6.65 5.94 -0.11
CA VAL A 30 -6.06 4.69 0.41
C VAL A 30 -4.75 4.35 -0.30
N LEU A 31 -4.67 4.55 -1.62
CA LEU A 31 -3.41 4.34 -2.34
C LEU A 31 -2.33 5.35 -1.91
N LEU A 32 -2.70 6.60 -1.65
CA LEU A 32 -1.77 7.61 -1.14
C LEU A 32 -1.28 7.28 0.27
N SER A 33 -2.17 6.86 1.18
CA SER A 33 -1.75 6.45 2.52
C SER A 33 -0.84 5.22 2.49
N GLY A 34 -1.18 4.22 1.66
CA GLY A 34 -0.32 3.06 1.40
C GLY A 34 1.06 3.46 0.84
N ALA A 35 1.11 4.41 -0.09
CA ALA A 35 2.36 4.92 -0.64
C ALA A 35 3.22 5.64 0.40
N ILE A 36 2.62 6.40 1.32
CA ILE A 36 3.34 7.03 2.44
C ILE A 36 3.92 5.95 3.37
N PHE A 37 3.11 4.96 3.75
CA PHE A 37 3.55 3.86 4.62
C PHE A 37 4.64 3.00 3.98
N PHE A 38 4.64 2.85 2.65
CA PHE A 38 5.67 2.17 1.90
C PHE A 38 7.09 2.75 2.11
N PHE A 39 7.21 4.05 2.38
CA PHE A 39 8.51 4.66 2.70
C PHE A 39 8.92 4.50 4.17
N LEU A 40 7.99 4.19 5.07
CA LEU A 40 8.28 3.99 6.50
C LEU A 40 8.88 2.60 6.78
N PHE A 41 8.45 1.57 6.05
CA PHE A 41 8.87 0.19 6.25
C PHE A 41 9.76 -0.30 5.12
N GLU A 42 10.56 -1.35 5.36
CA GLU A 42 11.47 -1.90 4.34
C GLU A 42 10.69 -2.51 3.16
N TYR A 43 9.79 -3.43 3.50
CA TYR A 43 8.82 -4.07 2.61
C TYR A 43 7.42 -3.84 3.16
N PHE A 44 6.54 -3.28 2.33
CA PHE A 44 5.15 -2.97 2.69
C PHE A 44 4.18 -3.53 1.64
N LEU A 45 3.94 -4.84 1.70
CA LEU A 45 3.02 -5.56 0.80
C LEU A 45 1.55 -5.33 1.18
N GLU A 46 1.31 -4.84 2.39
CA GLU A 46 0.00 -4.55 2.98
C GLU A 46 -0.80 -3.55 2.11
N MET A 47 -0.11 -2.66 1.39
CA MET A 47 -0.70 -1.80 0.37
C MET A 47 -1.35 -2.57 -0.80
N LEU A 48 -0.76 -3.68 -1.23
CA LEU A 48 -1.33 -4.51 -2.30
C LEU A 48 -2.60 -5.21 -1.80
N PHE A 49 -2.57 -5.74 -0.58
CA PHE A 49 -3.73 -6.37 0.04
C PHE A 49 -4.87 -5.38 0.30
N ALA A 50 -4.56 -4.14 0.71
CA ALA A 50 -5.57 -3.09 0.87
C ALA A 50 -6.24 -2.72 -0.46
N ALA A 51 -5.46 -2.63 -1.55
CA ALA A 51 -6.00 -2.37 -2.89
C ALA A 51 -6.84 -3.54 -3.42
N LEU A 52 -6.42 -4.78 -3.13
CA LEU A 52 -7.21 -5.97 -3.43
C LEU A 52 -8.52 -5.98 -2.66
N LEU A 53 -8.49 -5.63 -1.37
CA LEU A 53 -9.69 -5.50 -0.55
C LEU A 53 -10.62 -4.41 -1.08
N LEU A 54 -10.09 -3.29 -1.56
CA LEU A 54 -10.88 -2.24 -2.22
C LEU A 54 -11.61 -2.75 -3.45
N ASP A 55 -10.94 -3.48 -4.34
CA ASP A 55 -11.61 -4.06 -5.52
C ASP A 55 -12.62 -5.17 -5.12
N LEU A 56 -12.37 -5.92 -4.06
CA LEU A 56 -13.34 -6.91 -3.56
C LEU A 56 -14.59 -6.26 -2.96
N LEU A 57 -14.45 -5.12 -2.29
CA LEU A 57 -15.55 -4.41 -1.64
C LEU A 57 -16.32 -3.51 -2.61
N TYR A 58 -15.60 -2.83 -3.50
CA TYR A 58 -16.13 -1.74 -4.32
C TYR A 58 -15.84 -1.90 -5.82
N GLY A 59 -15.12 -2.94 -6.23
CA GLY A 59 -14.80 -3.20 -7.62
C GLY A 59 -16.03 -3.64 -8.39
N VAL A 60 -16.34 -2.90 -9.45
CA VAL A 60 -17.42 -3.22 -10.38
C VAL A 60 -16.79 -3.41 -11.77
N PRO A 61 -17.14 -4.48 -12.49
CA PRO A 61 -16.68 -4.65 -13.86
C PRO A 61 -17.26 -3.53 -14.74
N LEU A 62 -16.40 -2.64 -15.20
CA LEU A 62 -16.79 -1.52 -16.05
C LEU A 62 -16.44 -1.84 -17.51
N SER A 63 -17.35 -1.54 -18.44
CA SER A 63 -17.15 -1.81 -19.87
C SER A 63 -15.91 -1.10 -20.44
N ARG A 64 -15.56 0.07 -19.91
CA ARG A 64 -14.32 0.80 -20.27
C ARG A 64 -13.03 0.04 -19.97
N TYR A 65 -13.09 -0.98 -19.10
CA TYR A 65 -11.97 -1.83 -18.72
C TYR A 65 -12.15 -3.27 -19.24
N GLY A 66 -13.00 -3.49 -20.25
CA GLY A 66 -13.24 -4.82 -20.83
C GLY A 66 -13.88 -5.80 -19.85
N GLY A 67 -14.60 -5.32 -18.84
CA GLY A 67 -15.19 -6.16 -17.79
C GLY A 67 -14.21 -6.53 -16.66
N PHE A 68 -13.00 -5.96 -16.63
CA PHE A 68 -12.05 -6.19 -15.56
C PHE A 68 -12.42 -5.41 -14.30
N ALA A 69 -12.58 -6.11 -13.17
CA ALA A 69 -12.99 -5.54 -11.89
C ALA A 69 -11.81 -5.15 -10.97
N PHE A 70 -10.61 -5.70 -11.18
CA PHE A 70 -9.45 -5.56 -10.27
C PHE A 70 -8.51 -4.40 -10.66
N VAL A 71 -9.10 -3.26 -11.01
CA VAL A 71 -8.36 -2.12 -11.58
C VAL A 71 -7.47 -1.48 -10.53
N VAL A 72 -7.97 -1.29 -9.31
CA VAL A 72 -7.21 -0.62 -8.24
C VAL A 72 -6.03 -1.50 -7.79
N SER A 73 -6.21 -2.81 -7.76
CA SER A 73 -5.17 -3.81 -7.49
C SER A 73 -4.06 -3.73 -8.54
N LEU A 74 -4.43 -3.66 -9.81
CA LEU A 74 -3.45 -3.54 -10.91
C LEU A 74 -2.67 -2.21 -10.82
N ILE A 75 -3.36 -1.11 -10.52
CA ILE A 75 -2.73 0.19 -10.26
C ILE A 75 -1.78 0.10 -9.06
N SER A 76 -2.20 -0.56 -7.98
CA SER A 76 -1.39 -0.74 -6.77
C SER A 76 -0.10 -1.52 -7.03
N VAL A 77 -0.16 -2.61 -7.81
CA VAL A 77 1.03 -3.36 -8.23
C VAL A 77 1.98 -2.48 -9.05
N SER A 78 1.43 -1.73 -10.01
CA SER A 78 2.21 -0.80 -10.85
C SER A 78 2.88 0.27 -9.98
N LEU A 79 2.14 0.84 -9.04
CA LEU A 79 2.62 1.83 -8.10
C LEU A 79 3.70 1.26 -7.16
N TYR A 80 3.52 0.04 -6.65
CA TYR A 80 4.52 -0.65 -5.84
C TYR A 80 5.85 -0.81 -6.58
N ILE A 81 5.82 -1.19 -7.85
CA ILE A 81 7.03 -1.33 -8.68
C ILE A 81 7.70 0.04 -8.86
N VAL A 82 6.93 1.08 -9.19
CA VAL A 82 7.44 2.45 -9.36
C VAL A 82 8.06 2.96 -8.07
N LEU A 83 7.37 2.82 -6.94
CA LEU A 83 7.84 3.23 -5.62
C LEU A 83 9.09 2.46 -5.21
N SER A 84 9.15 1.15 -5.50
CA SER A 84 10.34 0.32 -5.24
C SER A 84 11.54 0.81 -6.06
N ALA A 85 11.34 1.09 -7.35
CA ALA A 85 12.39 1.64 -8.20
C ALA A 85 12.85 3.03 -7.72
N LEU A 86 11.91 3.87 -7.30
CA LEU A 86 12.20 5.21 -6.78
C LEU A 86 12.96 5.14 -5.46
N LYS A 87 12.53 4.30 -4.52
CA LYS A 87 13.18 4.08 -3.22
C LYS A 87 14.61 3.59 -3.38
N ARG A 88 14.88 2.72 -4.37
CA ARG A 88 16.25 2.30 -4.74
C ARG A 88 17.10 3.46 -5.24
N ARG A 89 16.54 4.36 -6.05
CA ARG A 89 17.26 5.54 -6.59
C ARG A 89 17.52 6.62 -5.54
N MET A 90 16.67 6.76 -4.53
CA MET A 90 16.73 7.86 -3.57
C MET A 90 17.92 7.81 -2.57
N ARG A 91 18.92 6.93 -2.71
CA ARG A 91 20.06 6.83 -1.76
C ARG A 91 19.70 6.58 -0.28
N TRP A 92 18.42 6.36 0.07
CA TRP A 92 18.00 6.10 1.46
C TRP A 92 18.64 4.83 2.06
N TYR A 93 19.04 3.88 1.21
CA TYR A 93 19.80 2.70 1.63
C TYR A 93 21.30 2.96 1.90
N ALA A 94 21.88 4.04 1.36
CA ALA A 94 23.28 4.40 1.62
C ALA A 94 23.48 5.11 2.98
N LEU A 95 22.40 5.55 3.63
CA LEU A 95 22.43 6.28 4.92
C LEU A 95 22.04 5.41 6.13
N ARG A 96 21.66 4.14 5.92
CA ARG A 96 21.24 3.19 6.97
C ARG A 96 22.10 1.93 7.06
N GLN A 97 23.15 1.81 6.24
CA GLN A 97 24.26 0.88 6.47
C GLN A 97 25.26 1.52 7.43
#